data_AF-A0A1G5INJ9-F1
#
_entry.id   AF-A0A1G5INJ9-F1
#
_cell.length_a   1.000
_cell.length_b   1.000
_cell.length_c   1.000
_cell.angle_alpha   90.00
_cell.angle_beta   90.00
_cell.angle_gamma   90.00
#
_symmetry.space_group_name_H-M   'P 1'
#
loop_
_entity.id
_entity.type
_entity.pdbx_description
1 polymer ?
#
loop_
_entity_poly.entity_id
_entity_poly.type
_entity_poly.pdbx_seq_one_letter_code
_entity_poly.pdbx_strand_id
1 'polypeptide(L)'
;MRERLKRFDQTAAQYWNVRYANGDTTQEEKWLFQDEPTIVKILRILNPHKPDLEVLGENEWQALTIDLSEVSRGIGILTDMDEWATRLAPDVPSLPADQLHAWVWDAARTFWESAHYRAAVHAAATSINAHLQNKLGRRDLSDAKLVQEAFSDKAPEPGKPRLRIPGDQTDPGVQTRQRGALQLGQGAYFALRNPAAHETGDLAEQEALEQLATFSVVARLIDSCHVVT
;
A
#
# COMPACT_ATOMS: atom_id res chain seq x y z
N MET A 1 16.89 -13.22 2.99
CA MET A 1 17.93 -12.18 2.77
C MET A 1 19.15 -12.41 3.67
N ARG A 2 18.98 -12.60 4.99
CA ARG A 2 20.09 -12.74 5.95
C ARG A 2 21.09 -13.85 5.60
N GLU A 3 20.59 -15.06 5.33
CA GLU A 3 21.45 -16.20 4.99
C GLU A 3 22.23 -16.00 3.68
N ARG A 4 21.72 -15.19 2.74
CA ARG A 4 22.46 -14.84 1.52
C ARG A 4 23.63 -13.90 1.82
N LEU A 5 23.42 -12.87 2.65
CA LEU A 5 24.50 -11.98 3.08
C LEU A 5 25.58 -12.73 3.87
N LYS A 6 25.18 -13.63 4.78
CA LYS A 6 26.13 -14.49 5.53
C LYS A 6 26.93 -15.42 4.62
N ARG A 7 26.30 -16.00 3.60
CA ARG A 7 27.00 -16.86 2.64
C ARG A 7 28.00 -16.07 1.79
N PHE A 8 27.64 -14.87 1.37
CA PHE A 8 28.54 -13.99 0.63
C PHE A 8 29.76 -13.59 1.49
N ASP A 9 29.53 -13.21 2.75
CA ASP A 9 30.59 -12.93 3.72
C ASP A 9 31.56 -14.12 3.91
N GLN A 10 31.02 -15.33 4.03
CA GLN A 10 31.82 -16.57 4.09
C GLN A 10 32.61 -16.82 2.81
N THR A 11 32.02 -16.56 1.64
CA THR A 11 32.68 -16.74 0.34
C THR A 11 33.82 -15.73 0.18
N ALA A 12 33.64 -14.50 0.64
CA ALA A 12 34.70 -13.49 0.67
C ALA A 12 35.85 -13.87 1.61
N ALA A 13 35.55 -14.44 2.77
CA ALA A 13 36.57 -14.96 3.67
C ALA A 13 37.35 -16.13 3.03
N GLN A 14 36.65 -17.03 2.32
CA GLN A 14 37.28 -18.12 1.58
C GLN A 14 38.20 -17.61 0.47
N TYR A 15 37.76 -16.59 -0.29
CA TYR A 15 38.56 -15.93 -1.31
C TYR A 15 39.93 -15.49 -0.77
N TRP A 16 39.93 -14.75 0.34
CA TRP A 16 41.18 -14.28 0.94
C TRP A 16 42.06 -15.43 1.43
N ASN A 17 41.48 -16.44 2.05
CA ASN A 17 42.23 -17.62 2.50
C ASN A 17 42.94 -18.32 1.34
N VAL A 18 42.25 -18.55 0.23
CA VAL A 18 42.81 -19.18 -0.97
C VAL A 18 43.87 -18.30 -1.61
N ARG A 19 43.60 -17.00 -1.73
CA ARG A 19 44.55 -16.00 -2.26
C ARG A 19 45.88 -16.02 -1.52
N TYR A 20 45.85 -16.12 -0.19
CA TYR A 20 47.06 -16.15 0.63
C TYR A 20 47.73 -17.53 0.70
N ALA A 21 46.97 -18.62 0.51
CA ALA A 21 47.51 -19.98 0.61
C ALA A 21 48.18 -20.46 -0.68
N ASN A 22 47.53 -20.30 -1.84
CA ASN A 22 48.02 -20.85 -3.11
C ASN A 22 47.78 -19.93 -4.32
N GLY A 23 47.01 -18.84 -4.18
CA GLY A 23 46.85 -17.79 -5.19
C GLY A 23 45.88 -18.10 -6.34
N ASP A 24 45.35 -19.32 -6.44
CA ASP A 24 44.33 -19.66 -7.46
C ASP A 24 42.93 -19.43 -6.90
N THR A 25 42.41 -18.22 -7.10
CA THR A 25 41.09 -17.77 -6.63
C THR A 25 39.99 -17.89 -7.67
N THR A 26 40.24 -18.55 -8.80
CA THR A 26 39.34 -18.57 -9.97
C THR A 26 37.92 -19.01 -9.60
N GLN A 27 37.79 -19.96 -8.67
CA GLN A 27 36.50 -20.51 -8.27
C GLN A 27 35.76 -19.58 -7.30
N GLU A 28 36.46 -19.01 -6.33
CA GLU A 28 35.91 -18.08 -5.34
C GLU A 28 35.47 -16.76 -6.00
N GLU A 29 36.27 -16.22 -6.93
CA GLU A 29 35.91 -15.02 -7.71
C GLU A 29 34.62 -15.26 -8.49
N LYS A 30 34.50 -16.41 -9.15
CA LYS A 30 33.27 -16.77 -9.87
C LYS A 30 32.05 -16.78 -8.95
N TRP A 31 32.15 -17.33 -7.75
CA TRP A 31 31.02 -17.34 -6.80
C TRP A 31 30.67 -15.94 -6.31
N LEU A 32 31.67 -15.10 -6.00
CA LEU A 32 31.46 -13.72 -5.59
C LEU A 32 30.73 -12.92 -6.68
N PHE A 33 31.19 -12.97 -7.93
CA PHE A 33 30.54 -12.28 -9.05
C PHE A 33 29.12 -12.80 -9.35
N GLN A 34 28.86 -14.08 -9.12
CA GLN A 34 27.53 -14.65 -9.31
C GLN A 34 26.52 -14.17 -8.25
N ASP A 35 26.97 -14.04 -7.00
CA ASP A 35 26.10 -13.64 -5.89
C ASP A 35 25.94 -12.12 -5.81
N GLU A 36 26.96 -11.34 -6.18
CA GLU A 36 27.02 -9.88 -6.00
C GLU A 36 25.75 -9.14 -6.45
N PRO A 37 25.16 -9.36 -7.65
CA PRO A 37 23.98 -8.61 -8.07
C PRO A 37 22.79 -8.75 -7.10
N THR A 38 22.65 -9.95 -6.51
CA THR A 38 21.61 -10.22 -5.52
C THR A 38 21.95 -9.53 -4.19
N ILE A 39 23.22 -9.55 -3.78
CA ILE A 39 23.71 -8.90 -2.56
C ILE A 39 23.50 -7.39 -2.65
N VAL A 40 23.93 -6.75 -3.73
CA VAL A 40 23.71 -5.32 -3.98
C VAL A 40 22.22 -4.97 -3.96
N LYS A 41 21.36 -5.80 -4.56
CA LYS A 41 19.91 -5.57 -4.52
C LYS A 41 19.35 -5.65 -3.10
N ILE A 42 19.77 -6.63 -2.29
CA ILE A 42 19.38 -6.73 -0.88
C ILE A 42 19.84 -5.50 -0.11
N LEU A 43 21.10 -5.10 -0.26
CA LEU A 43 21.67 -3.96 0.47
C LEU A 43 21.01 -2.64 0.09
N ARG A 44 20.64 -2.42 -1.18
CA ARG A 44 19.86 -1.25 -1.60
C ARG A 44 18.45 -1.21 -1.02
N ILE A 45 17.83 -2.37 -0.80
CA ILE A 45 16.53 -2.43 -0.10
C ILE A 45 16.70 -2.03 1.36
N LEU A 46 17.78 -2.48 2.01
CA LEU A 46 18.05 -2.20 3.42
C LEU A 46 18.58 -0.78 3.67
N ASN A 47 19.23 -0.17 2.67
CA ASN A 47 19.82 1.17 2.75
C ASN A 47 19.60 1.96 1.45
N PRO A 48 18.38 2.47 1.19
CA PRO A 48 18.03 3.14 -0.06
C PRO A 48 18.76 4.47 -0.29
N HIS A 49 19.42 5.04 0.72
CA HIS A 49 20.11 6.33 0.63
C HIS A 49 21.55 6.24 0.09
N LYS A 50 22.06 5.04 -0.22
CA LYS A 50 23.40 4.82 -0.79
C LYS A 50 23.27 4.29 -2.24
N PRO A 51 23.07 5.17 -3.24
CA PRO A 51 22.84 4.75 -4.63
C PRO A 51 24.07 4.07 -5.25
N ASP A 52 25.27 4.56 -4.94
CA ASP A 52 26.56 4.05 -5.45
C ASP A 52 27.11 2.90 -4.58
N LEU A 53 26.23 2.00 -4.13
CA LEU A 53 26.61 0.84 -3.35
C LEU A 53 27.26 -0.22 -4.26
N GLU A 54 28.54 -0.47 -4.01
CA GLU A 54 29.35 -1.54 -4.61
C GLU A 54 29.91 -2.43 -3.49
N VAL A 55 30.09 -3.71 -3.79
CA VAL A 55 30.58 -4.71 -2.83
C VAL A 55 31.84 -5.38 -3.36
N LEU A 56 31.92 -5.59 -4.68
CA LEU A 56 33.14 -5.95 -5.38
C LEU A 56 33.62 -4.75 -6.22
N GLY A 57 34.93 -4.65 -6.37
CA GLY A 57 35.54 -3.66 -7.24
C GLY A 57 36.94 -4.10 -7.67
N GLU A 58 37.66 -3.20 -8.31
CA GLU A 58 39.05 -3.41 -8.69
C GLU A 58 39.90 -2.26 -8.16
N ASN A 59 41.10 -2.57 -7.67
CA ASN A 59 42.07 -1.55 -7.33
C ASN A 59 42.92 -1.13 -8.56
N GLU A 60 43.83 -0.18 -8.36
CA GLU A 60 44.72 0.36 -9.40
C GLU A 60 45.59 -0.70 -10.11
N TRP A 61 45.74 -1.88 -9.51
CA TRP A 61 46.50 -3.02 -10.03
C TRP A 61 45.62 -4.12 -10.61
N GLN A 62 44.34 -3.82 -10.91
CA GLN A 62 43.34 -4.77 -11.41
C GLN A 62 43.09 -5.96 -10.48
N ALA A 63 43.45 -5.84 -9.20
CA ALA A 63 43.14 -6.86 -8.22
C ALA A 63 41.75 -6.61 -7.63
N LEU A 64 40.97 -7.69 -7.53
CA LEU A 64 39.66 -7.70 -6.89
C LEU A 64 39.74 -7.10 -5.47
N THR A 65 38.86 -6.15 -5.18
CA THR A 65 38.58 -5.60 -3.85
C THR A 65 37.20 -6.07 -3.40
N ILE A 66 37.04 -6.27 -2.09
CA ILE A 66 35.78 -6.72 -1.48
C ILE A 66 35.47 -5.81 -0.29
N ASP A 67 34.38 -5.04 -0.35
CA ASP A 67 33.90 -4.21 0.75
C ASP A 67 32.76 -4.91 1.52
N LEU A 68 33.11 -5.51 2.65
CA LEU A 68 32.15 -6.20 3.52
C LEU A 68 31.45 -5.27 4.53
N SER A 69 31.69 -3.96 4.50
CA SER A 69 31.12 -3.02 5.47
C SER A 69 29.60 -2.96 5.36
N GLU A 70 29.06 -2.82 4.14
CA GLU A 70 27.62 -2.79 3.90
C GLU A 70 26.99 -4.17 4.06
N VAL A 71 27.71 -5.25 3.72
CA VAL A 71 27.27 -6.64 3.99
C VAL A 71 27.08 -6.86 5.49
N SER A 72 28.06 -6.47 6.29
CA SER A 72 28.03 -6.56 7.76
C SER A 72 26.88 -5.73 8.35
N ARG A 73 26.70 -4.49 7.87
CA ARG A 73 25.56 -3.64 8.27
C ARG A 73 24.22 -4.28 7.92
N GLY A 74 24.09 -4.82 6.70
CA GLY A 74 22.89 -5.50 6.24
C GLY A 74 22.56 -6.74 7.08
N ILE A 75 23.57 -7.51 7.51
CA ILE A 75 23.39 -8.64 8.45
C ILE A 75 22.88 -8.14 9.80
N GLY A 76 23.44 -7.05 10.33
CA GLY A 76 22.98 -6.42 11.58
C GLY A 76 21.51 -5.99 11.49
N ILE A 77 21.16 -5.20 10.46
CA ILE A 77 19.78 -4.77 10.21
C ILE A 77 18.82 -5.97 10.17
N LEU A 78 19.15 -7.01 9.40
CA LEU A 78 18.30 -8.20 9.26
C LEU A 78 18.28 -9.10 10.50
N THR A 79 19.23 -8.94 11.43
CA THR A 79 19.25 -9.67 12.71
C THR A 79 18.30 -9.01 13.69
N ASP A 80 18.33 -7.68 13.73
CA ASP A 80 17.58 -6.91 14.71
C ASP A 80 16.20 -6.50 14.18
N MET A 81 15.91 -6.68 12.88
CA MET A 81 14.64 -6.31 12.27
C MET A 81 13.41 -6.90 13.00
N ASP A 82 13.47 -8.15 13.43
CA ASP A 82 12.39 -8.78 14.19
C ASP A 82 12.26 -8.14 15.60
N GLU A 83 13.38 -7.76 16.21
CA GLU A 83 13.41 -7.04 17.48
C GLU A 83 12.88 -5.62 17.33
N TRP A 84 13.21 -4.91 16.26
CA TRP A 84 12.72 -3.57 15.96
C TRP A 84 11.21 -3.60 15.72
N ALA A 85 10.71 -4.56 14.93
CA ALA A 85 9.28 -4.73 14.73
C ALA A 85 8.53 -5.03 16.04
N THR A 86 9.17 -5.70 17.00
CA THR A 86 8.55 -6.07 18.27
C THR A 86 8.69 -4.99 19.36
N ARG A 87 9.79 -4.23 19.36
CA ARG A 87 10.16 -3.32 20.47
C ARG A 87 10.21 -1.85 20.09
N LEU A 88 10.32 -1.52 18.80
CA LEU A 88 10.44 -0.16 18.29
C LEU A 88 9.23 0.28 17.45
N ALA A 89 8.40 -0.65 16.98
CA ALA A 89 7.07 -0.29 16.50
C ALA A 89 6.20 0.09 17.72
N PRO A 90 5.42 1.19 17.65
CA PRO A 90 4.40 1.41 18.67
C PRO A 90 3.46 0.19 18.71
N ASP A 91 3.13 -0.28 19.91
CA ASP A 91 2.18 -1.38 20.15
C ASP A 91 0.74 -0.92 19.82
N VAL A 92 0.53 -0.61 18.54
CA VAL A 92 -0.73 -0.09 18.00
C VAL A 92 -1.14 -0.89 16.77
N PRO A 93 -2.45 -1.09 16.55
CA PRO A 93 -2.94 -1.74 15.33
C PRO A 93 -2.46 -1.02 14.07
N SER A 94 -2.10 -1.79 13.05
CA SER A 94 -1.84 -1.27 11.71
C SER A 94 -3.13 -1.26 10.88
N LEU A 95 -3.24 -0.32 9.94
CA LEU A 95 -4.29 -0.29 8.92
C LEU A 95 -3.66 -0.58 7.55
N PRO A 96 -3.49 -1.86 7.19
CA PRO A 96 -2.87 -2.21 5.92
C PRO A 96 -3.82 -1.90 4.76
N ALA A 97 -3.33 -1.14 3.78
CA ALA A 97 -4.14 -0.62 2.67
C ALA A 97 -4.79 -1.73 1.83
N ASP A 98 -4.16 -2.91 1.76
CA ASP A 98 -4.66 -4.07 1.05
C ASP A 98 -5.86 -4.78 1.71
N GLN A 99 -6.16 -4.43 2.95
CA GLN A 99 -7.35 -4.89 3.68
C GLN A 99 -8.51 -3.88 3.65
N LEU A 100 -8.35 -2.75 2.96
CA LEU A 100 -9.47 -1.87 2.66
C LEU A 100 -10.49 -2.58 1.77
N HIS A 101 -11.72 -2.05 1.71
CA HIS A 101 -12.79 -2.63 0.90
C HIS A 101 -12.34 -2.81 -0.55
N ALA A 102 -12.66 -3.94 -1.19
CA ALA A 102 -12.18 -4.28 -2.53
C ALA A 102 -12.49 -3.19 -3.58
N TRP A 103 -13.70 -2.61 -3.54
CA TRP A 103 -14.09 -1.48 -4.40
C TRP A 103 -13.16 -0.26 -4.30
N VAL A 104 -12.48 -0.10 -3.17
CA VAL A 104 -11.51 0.98 -2.93
C VAL A 104 -10.12 0.53 -3.36
N TRP A 105 -9.60 -0.53 -2.74
CA TRP A 105 -8.20 -0.89 -2.92
C TRP A 105 -7.89 -1.33 -4.34
N ASP A 106 -8.75 -2.13 -4.98
CA ASP A 106 -8.50 -2.61 -6.34
C ASP A 106 -8.44 -1.46 -7.36
N ALA A 107 -9.19 -0.39 -7.13
CA ALA A 107 -9.17 0.81 -7.97
C ALA A 107 -7.98 1.74 -7.67
N ALA A 108 -7.56 1.81 -6.40
CA ALA A 108 -6.50 2.70 -5.94
C ALA A 108 -5.09 2.13 -6.17
N ARG A 109 -4.91 0.80 -6.12
CA ARG A 109 -3.63 0.11 -6.03
C ARG A 109 -2.59 0.59 -7.04
N THR A 110 -2.94 0.64 -8.33
CA THR A 110 -1.98 1.02 -9.39
C THR A 110 -1.43 2.44 -9.22
N PHE A 111 -2.28 3.38 -8.80
CA PHE A 111 -1.85 4.75 -8.53
C PHE A 111 -1.04 4.83 -7.24
N TRP A 112 -1.44 4.07 -6.22
CA TRP A 112 -0.73 3.99 -4.95
C TRP A 112 0.71 3.48 -5.12
N GLU A 113 0.90 2.39 -5.87
CA GLU A 113 2.23 1.81 -6.15
C GLU A 113 3.16 2.76 -6.91
N SER A 114 2.58 3.72 -7.65
CA SER A 114 3.32 4.76 -8.39
C SER A 114 3.44 6.07 -7.61
N ALA A 115 3.08 6.09 -6.32
CA ALA A 115 3.07 7.27 -5.45
C ALA A 115 2.20 8.44 -5.99
N HIS A 116 1.10 8.13 -6.67
CA HIS A 116 0.11 9.09 -7.16
C HIS A 116 -1.12 9.08 -6.25
N TYR A 117 -0.97 9.61 -5.05
CA TYR A 117 -1.90 9.37 -3.94
C TYR A 117 -3.27 10.03 -4.14
N ARG A 118 -3.31 11.26 -4.66
CA ARG A 118 -4.55 11.96 -5.02
C ARG A 118 -5.32 11.20 -6.11
N ALA A 119 -4.61 10.69 -7.12
CA ALA A 119 -5.20 9.90 -8.18
C ALA A 119 -5.77 8.58 -7.63
N ALA A 120 -5.10 7.96 -6.65
CA ALA A 120 -5.59 6.77 -5.96
C ALA A 120 -6.92 7.04 -5.24
N VAL A 121 -7.04 8.15 -4.51
CA VAL A 121 -8.30 8.57 -3.85
C VAL A 121 -9.40 8.82 -4.88
N HIS A 122 -9.09 9.55 -5.96
CA HIS A 122 -10.05 9.83 -7.03
C HIS A 122 -10.57 8.54 -7.69
N ALA A 123 -9.67 7.58 -7.95
CA ALA A 123 -10.01 6.28 -8.53
C ALA A 123 -10.92 5.47 -7.61
N ALA A 124 -10.61 5.41 -6.32
CA ALA A 124 -11.45 4.76 -5.32
C ALA A 124 -12.87 5.35 -5.26
N ALA A 125 -12.99 6.68 -5.22
CA ALA A 125 -14.29 7.34 -5.19
C ALA A 125 -15.10 7.07 -6.48
N THR A 126 -14.43 7.09 -7.64
CA THR A 126 -15.05 6.77 -8.94
C THR A 126 -15.57 5.33 -8.97
N SER A 127 -14.79 4.39 -8.43
CA SER A 127 -15.18 2.98 -8.31
C SER A 127 -16.41 2.80 -7.43
N ILE A 128 -16.44 3.43 -6.24
CA ILE A 128 -17.62 3.38 -5.35
C ILE A 128 -18.86 3.92 -6.06
N ASN A 129 -18.74 5.05 -6.78
CA ASN A 129 -19.86 5.61 -7.53
C ASN A 129 -20.40 4.60 -8.55
N ALA A 130 -19.50 3.96 -9.32
CA ALA A 130 -19.90 2.96 -10.32
C ALA A 130 -20.58 1.73 -9.68
N HIS A 131 -20.06 1.23 -8.56
CA HIS A 131 -20.69 0.15 -7.82
C HIS A 131 -22.07 0.53 -7.27
N LEU A 132 -22.23 1.75 -6.75
CA LEU A 132 -23.53 2.25 -6.28
C LEU A 132 -24.54 2.40 -7.43
N GLN A 133 -24.11 2.95 -8.57
CA GLN A 133 -24.93 3.06 -9.78
C GLN A 133 -25.41 1.68 -10.25
N ASN A 134 -24.50 0.70 -10.31
CA ASN A 134 -24.82 -0.66 -10.71
C ASN A 134 -25.76 -1.33 -9.70
N LYS A 135 -25.53 -1.13 -8.39
CA LYS A 135 -26.39 -1.69 -7.33
C LYS A 135 -27.82 -1.15 -7.39
N LEU A 136 -28.00 0.12 -7.76
CA LEU A 136 -29.32 0.75 -7.91
C LEU A 136 -29.91 0.63 -9.31
N GLY A 137 -29.16 0.14 -10.31
CA GLY A 137 -29.58 0.18 -11.71
C GLY A 137 -29.82 1.62 -12.23
N ARG A 138 -29.12 2.61 -11.66
CA ARG A 138 -29.31 4.05 -11.91
C ARG A 138 -28.01 4.66 -12.41
N ARG A 139 -28.03 5.38 -13.54
CA ARG A 139 -26.85 6.07 -14.11
C ARG A 139 -27.06 7.55 -14.42
N ASP A 140 -28.26 8.06 -14.16
CA ASP A 140 -28.66 9.45 -14.34
C ASP A 140 -28.09 10.39 -13.24
N LEU A 141 -27.65 9.84 -12.11
CA LEU A 141 -26.98 10.57 -11.04
C LEU A 141 -25.60 10.00 -10.73
N SER A 142 -24.73 10.87 -10.22
CA SER A 142 -23.40 10.51 -9.72
C SER A 142 -23.11 11.16 -8.36
N ASP A 143 -22.07 10.65 -7.72
CA ASP A 143 -21.38 11.23 -6.58
C ASP A 143 -22.35 11.56 -5.44
N ALA A 144 -22.19 12.74 -4.81
CA ALA A 144 -23.00 13.15 -3.67
C ALA A 144 -24.52 13.18 -3.97
N LYS A 145 -24.94 13.45 -5.21
CA LYS A 145 -26.37 13.43 -5.59
C LYS A 145 -26.92 12.01 -5.65
N LEU A 146 -26.12 11.07 -6.16
CA LEU A 146 -26.49 9.66 -6.15
C LEU A 146 -26.59 9.13 -4.73
N VAL A 147 -25.62 9.44 -3.86
CA VAL A 147 -25.67 9.08 -2.44
C VAL A 147 -26.91 9.66 -1.76
N GLN A 148 -27.25 10.92 -2.07
CA GLN A 148 -28.43 11.59 -1.55
C GLN A 148 -29.71 10.81 -1.84
N GLU A 149 -29.91 10.49 -3.12
CA GLU A 149 -31.10 9.77 -3.57
C GLU A 149 -31.09 8.31 -3.12
N ALA A 150 -29.92 7.68 -3.03
CA ALA A 150 -29.77 6.32 -2.57
C ALA A 150 -30.21 6.17 -1.11
N PHE A 151 -29.70 7.02 -0.21
CA PHE A 151 -29.93 6.90 1.23
C PHE A 151 -31.11 7.73 1.74
N SER A 152 -31.88 8.40 0.87
CA SER A 152 -33.07 9.14 1.27
C SER A 152 -34.05 8.26 2.05
N ASP A 153 -34.62 8.82 3.11
CA ASP A 153 -35.66 8.23 3.95
C ASP A 153 -37.03 8.17 3.26
N LYS A 154 -37.22 8.91 2.16
CA LYS A 154 -38.41 8.84 1.32
C LYS A 154 -38.66 7.43 0.82
N ALA A 155 -39.94 7.09 0.65
CA ALA A 155 -40.35 5.85 0.01
C ALA A 155 -39.70 5.71 -1.40
N PRO A 156 -39.38 4.48 -1.85
CA PRO A 156 -38.95 4.27 -3.21
C PRO A 156 -40.06 4.66 -4.20
N GLU A 157 -39.67 5.18 -5.35
CA GLU A 157 -40.57 5.54 -6.45
C GLU A 157 -40.15 4.75 -7.71
N PRO A 158 -41.03 4.57 -8.70
CA PRO A 158 -40.67 3.96 -9.98
C PRO A 158 -39.42 4.60 -10.59
N GLY A 159 -38.38 3.80 -10.82
CA GLY A 159 -37.10 4.28 -11.34
C GLY A 159 -36.23 5.03 -10.33
N LYS A 160 -36.59 5.07 -9.04
CA LYS A 160 -35.81 5.67 -7.95
C LYS A 160 -35.72 4.71 -6.75
N PRO A 161 -35.02 3.57 -6.91
CA PRO A 161 -34.77 2.67 -5.79
C PRO A 161 -33.96 3.36 -4.69
N ARG A 162 -34.11 2.86 -3.48
CA ARG A 162 -33.41 3.33 -2.28
C ARG A 162 -32.57 2.23 -1.67
N LEU A 163 -31.52 2.62 -0.97
CA LEU A 163 -30.79 1.77 -0.04
C LEU A 163 -31.42 1.86 1.35
N ARG A 164 -31.51 0.71 2.00
CA ARG A 164 -31.90 0.59 3.41
C ARG A 164 -30.82 -0.13 4.19
N ILE A 165 -30.39 0.50 5.28
CA ILE A 165 -29.48 -0.11 6.25
C ILE A 165 -30.17 -1.35 6.86
N PRO A 166 -29.47 -2.50 6.99
CA PRO A 166 -30.06 -3.70 7.58
C PRO A 166 -30.58 -3.48 9.00
N GLY A 167 -31.76 -4.03 9.26
CA GLY A 167 -32.47 -3.95 10.54
C GLY A 167 -33.91 -3.50 10.39
N ASP A 168 -34.61 -3.42 11.52
CA ASP A 168 -35.96 -2.90 11.61
C ASP A 168 -35.97 -1.38 11.34
N GLN A 169 -36.69 -0.95 10.30
CA GLN A 169 -36.73 0.47 9.92
C GLN A 169 -37.52 1.35 10.91
N THR A 170 -38.24 0.75 11.85
CA THR A 170 -38.91 1.47 12.94
C THR A 170 -37.99 1.72 14.14
N ASP A 171 -36.83 1.04 14.19
CA ASP A 171 -35.82 1.20 15.24
C ASP A 171 -35.09 2.57 15.11
N PRO A 172 -35.07 3.39 16.16
CA PRO A 172 -34.41 4.72 16.13
C PRO A 172 -32.90 4.66 15.82
N GLY A 173 -32.23 3.59 16.22
CA GLY A 173 -30.81 3.34 15.92
C GLY A 173 -30.59 3.02 14.44
N VAL A 174 -31.47 2.25 13.80
CA VAL A 174 -31.46 2.01 12.34
C VAL A 174 -31.69 3.32 11.59
N GLN A 175 -32.68 4.12 12.00
CA GLN A 175 -32.96 5.43 11.38
C GLN A 175 -31.77 6.39 11.51
N THR A 176 -31.10 6.40 12.66
CA THR A 176 -29.90 7.22 12.87
C THR A 176 -28.75 6.75 12.00
N ARG A 177 -28.53 5.43 11.87
CA ARG A 177 -27.52 4.87 10.96
C ARG A 177 -27.83 5.17 9.49
N GLN A 178 -29.09 5.13 9.07
CA GLN A 178 -29.52 5.53 7.73
C GLN A 178 -29.14 7.00 7.43
N ARG A 179 -29.45 7.91 8.36
CA ARG A 179 -29.07 9.32 8.25
C ARG A 179 -27.56 9.52 8.26
N GLY A 180 -26.84 8.78 9.11
CA GLY A 180 -25.38 8.81 9.17
C GLY A 180 -24.72 8.34 7.88
N ALA A 181 -25.23 7.27 7.27
CA ALA A 181 -24.73 6.77 5.99
C ALA A 181 -24.91 7.80 4.86
N LEU A 182 -26.06 8.47 4.82
CA LEU A 182 -26.31 9.58 3.91
C LEU A 182 -25.29 10.71 4.11
N GLN A 183 -25.14 11.21 5.34
CA GLN A 183 -24.28 12.35 5.65
C GLN A 183 -22.80 12.05 5.44
N LEU A 184 -22.33 10.88 5.89
CA LEU A 184 -20.95 10.44 5.72
C LEU A 184 -20.62 10.27 4.23
N GLY A 185 -21.49 9.60 3.47
CA GLY A 185 -21.28 9.40 2.04
C GLY A 185 -21.22 10.72 1.27
N GLN A 186 -22.18 11.63 1.50
CA GLN A 186 -22.15 12.96 0.87
C GLN A 186 -20.92 13.76 1.27
N GLY A 187 -20.58 13.76 2.57
CA GLY A 187 -19.39 14.40 3.11
C GLY A 187 -18.11 13.90 2.46
N ALA A 188 -17.95 12.59 2.28
CA ALA A 188 -16.79 12.00 1.61
C ALA A 188 -16.65 12.48 0.16
N TYR A 189 -17.75 12.56 -0.60
CA TYR A 189 -17.69 13.10 -1.96
C TYR A 189 -17.37 14.59 -2.00
N PHE A 190 -17.99 15.39 -1.13
CA PHE A 190 -17.77 16.83 -1.11
C PHE A 190 -16.38 17.22 -0.60
N ALA A 191 -15.91 16.58 0.46
CA ALA A 191 -14.68 16.97 1.15
C ALA A 191 -13.44 16.25 0.62
N LEU A 192 -13.56 15.07 0.01
CA LEU A 192 -12.40 14.26 -0.39
C LEU A 192 -12.34 14.06 -1.90
N ARG A 193 -13.40 13.52 -2.52
CA ARG A 193 -13.41 13.27 -3.96
C ARG A 193 -13.28 14.56 -4.76
N ASN A 194 -14.07 15.59 -4.42
CA ASN A 194 -14.08 16.84 -5.19
C ASN A 194 -12.70 17.53 -5.18
N PRO A 195 -12.00 17.70 -4.04
CA PRO A 195 -10.60 18.12 -4.03
C PRO A 195 -9.68 17.21 -4.85
N ALA A 196 -9.83 15.89 -4.74
CA ALA A 196 -9.04 14.94 -5.51
C ALA A 196 -9.25 15.07 -7.04
N ALA A 197 -10.40 15.59 -7.48
CA ALA A 197 -10.73 15.80 -8.89
C ALA A 197 -10.30 17.18 -9.44
N HIS A 198 -10.18 18.20 -8.57
CA HIS A 198 -10.13 19.60 -9.02
C HIS A 198 -8.89 20.36 -8.55
N GLU A 199 -8.23 19.93 -7.48
CA GLU A 199 -7.02 20.60 -6.99
C GLU A 199 -5.75 20.13 -7.70
N THR A 200 -4.71 20.93 -7.58
CA THR A 200 -3.38 20.66 -8.13
C THR A 200 -2.40 20.14 -7.09
N GLY A 201 -1.35 19.44 -7.53
CA GLY A 201 -0.37 18.82 -6.63
C GLY A 201 -0.85 17.47 -6.13
N ASP A 202 -0.03 16.76 -5.36
CA ASP A 202 -0.39 15.47 -4.79
C ASP A 202 -0.73 15.58 -3.30
N LEU A 203 -1.35 14.54 -2.73
CA LEU A 203 -1.58 14.40 -1.30
C LEU A 203 -0.34 13.81 -0.62
N ALA A 204 -0.19 14.08 0.69
CA ALA A 204 0.71 13.29 1.51
C ALA A 204 0.17 11.85 1.62
N GLU A 205 1.07 10.86 1.68
CA GLU A 205 0.71 9.44 1.74
C GLU A 205 -0.27 9.14 2.88
N GLN A 206 0.03 9.63 4.10
CA GLN A 206 -0.79 9.43 5.27
C GLN A 206 -2.21 10.00 5.10
N GLU A 207 -2.32 11.22 4.56
CA GLU A 207 -3.61 11.87 4.31
C GLU A 207 -4.41 11.09 3.29
N ALA A 208 -3.78 10.63 2.21
CA ALA A 208 -4.46 9.80 1.22
C ALA A 208 -4.92 8.46 1.78
N LEU A 209 -4.14 7.83 2.67
CA LEU A 209 -4.53 6.59 3.34
C LEU A 209 -5.80 6.80 4.20
N GLU A 210 -5.87 7.91 4.94
CA GLU A 210 -7.05 8.29 5.74
C GLU A 210 -8.29 8.51 4.85
N GLN A 211 -8.10 9.14 3.69
CA GLN A 211 -9.17 9.34 2.72
C GLN A 211 -9.64 8.02 2.11
N LEU A 212 -8.72 7.11 1.74
CA LEU A 212 -9.05 5.77 1.27
C LEU A 212 -9.77 4.95 2.35
N ALA A 213 -9.34 5.05 3.61
CA ALA A 213 -10.01 4.41 4.74
C ALA A 213 -11.45 4.93 4.92
N THR A 214 -11.65 6.23 4.78
CA THR A 214 -12.98 6.85 4.81
C THR A 214 -13.87 6.30 3.69
N PHE A 215 -13.37 6.25 2.47
CA PHE A 215 -14.08 5.63 1.35
C PHE A 215 -14.33 4.13 1.56
N SER A 216 -13.43 3.41 2.22
CA SER A 216 -13.63 2.01 2.57
C SER A 216 -14.79 1.81 3.54
N VAL A 217 -15.00 2.74 4.48
CA VAL A 217 -16.17 2.71 5.37
C VAL A 217 -17.46 2.96 4.57
N VAL A 218 -17.45 3.96 3.69
CA VAL A 218 -18.61 4.27 2.81
C VAL A 218 -18.96 3.10 1.90
N ALA A 219 -17.97 2.47 1.28
CA ALA A 219 -18.15 1.29 0.43
C ALA A 219 -18.83 0.15 1.21
N ARG A 220 -18.33 -0.15 2.41
CA ARG A 220 -18.89 -1.20 3.28
C ARG A 220 -20.33 -0.91 3.70
N LEU A 221 -20.65 0.35 4.00
CA LEU A 221 -22.03 0.76 4.29
C LEU A 221 -22.95 0.53 3.09
N ILE A 222 -22.53 0.97 1.90
CA ILE A 222 -23.30 0.75 0.66
C ILE A 222 -23.48 -0.74 0.38
N ASP A 223 -22.41 -1.53 0.50
CA ASP A 223 -22.40 -2.95 0.16
C ASP A 223 -23.31 -3.76 1.10
N SER A 224 -23.32 -3.43 2.39
CA SER A 224 -24.21 -4.07 3.36
C SER A 224 -25.70 -3.71 3.22
N CYS A 225 -26.05 -2.62 2.53
CA CYS A 225 -27.44 -2.20 2.36
C CYS A 225 -28.22 -3.08 1.37
N HIS A 226 -29.54 -3.14 1.58
CA HIS A 226 -30.47 -3.75 0.63
C HIS A 226 -31.14 -2.70 -0.24
N VAL A 227 -31.45 -3.08 -1.48
CA VAL A 227 -32.16 -2.22 -2.44
C VAL A 227 -33.66 -2.43 -2.25
N VAL A 228 -34.42 -1.34 -2.14
CA VAL A 228 -35.88 -1.32 -2.17
C VAL A 228 -36.35 -0.49 -3.37
N THR A 229 -37.38 -0.98 -4.07
CA THR A 229 -37.90 -0.43 -5.33
C THR A 229 -39.36 -0.05 -5.22
#